data_AF-A0AAQ3NEQ2-F1
#
_entry.id   AF-A0AAQ3NEQ2-F1
#
_cell.length_a   1.000
_cell.length_b   1.000
_cell.length_c   1.000
_cell.angle_alpha   90.00
_cell.angle_beta   90.00
_cell.angle_gamma   90.00
#
_symmetry.space_group_name_H-M   'P 1'
#
loop_
_entity.id
_entity.type
_entity.pdbx_description
1 polymer ?
#
loop_
_entity_poly.entity_id
_entity_poly.type
_entity_poly.pdbx_seq_one_letter_code
_entity_poly.pdbx_strand_id
1 'polypeptide(L)'
;MVSPKSPPETLRLYPVAPLLVPRECREDVTIDGYCIKKKSRVIVNAWALGRDSKVWSDNAEEFCPERFSNSNVDIKGFDFRLIPFGSGRRRCPRIHLGLTTAKIVLAQLVHCFNWELPLDMTEKFGLTMPRSKHLLVVPTYRLADEIGKQ
;
A
#
# COMPACT_ATOMS: atom_id res chain seq x y z
N MET A 1 7.28 -15.75 -13.29
CA MET A 1 8.21 -14.65 -12.98
C MET A 1 7.38 -13.37 -12.93
N VAL A 2 6.82 -13.02 -11.76
CA VAL A 2 5.94 -11.85 -11.63
C VAL A 2 6.82 -10.60 -11.49
N SER A 3 6.62 -9.61 -12.35
CA SER A 3 7.42 -8.38 -12.37
C SER A 3 7.31 -7.60 -11.04
N PRO A 4 8.30 -6.76 -10.66
CA PRO A 4 8.35 -6.06 -9.37
C PRO A 4 7.34 -4.88 -9.22
N LYS A 5 6.20 -4.96 -9.92
CA LYS A 5 5.10 -3.98 -9.90
C LYS A 5 4.02 -4.34 -8.88
N SER A 6 4.27 -5.27 -7.97
CA SER A 6 3.40 -5.58 -6.83
C SER A 6 3.18 -4.45 -5.80
N PRO A 7 4.12 -3.50 -5.54
CA PRO A 7 3.94 -2.58 -4.42
C PRO A 7 2.72 -1.64 -4.52
N PRO A 8 2.38 -1.06 -5.68
CA PRO A 8 1.20 -0.20 -5.81
C PRO A 8 -0.11 -0.91 -5.44
N GLU A 9 -0.33 -2.14 -5.93
CA GLU A 9 -1.55 -2.90 -5.63
C GLU A 9 -1.61 -3.30 -4.15
N THR A 10 -0.47 -3.71 -3.56
CA THR A 10 -0.41 -3.97 -2.12
C THR A 10 -0.74 -2.72 -1.31
N LEU A 11 -0.20 -1.55 -1.68
CA LEU A 11 -0.48 -0.30 -0.96
C LEU A 11 -1.90 0.23 -1.19
N ARG A 12 -2.54 -0.12 -2.30
CA ARG A 12 -3.93 0.23 -2.61
C ARG A 12 -4.90 -0.52 -1.70
N LEU A 13 -4.76 -1.84 -1.60
CA LEU A 13 -5.64 -2.67 -0.79
C LEU A 13 -5.25 -2.69 0.69
N TYR A 14 -3.95 -2.68 1.00
CA TYR A 14 -3.42 -2.80 2.35
C TYR A 14 -2.55 -1.59 2.71
N PRO A 15 -3.12 -0.38 2.77
CA PRO A 15 -2.37 0.80 3.13
C PRO A 15 -1.90 0.72 4.59
N VAL A 16 -0.62 1.01 4.83
CA VAL A 16 -0.05 1.00 6.19
C VAL A 16 -0.83 1.96 7.11
N ALA A 17 -1.18 3.14 6.62
CA ALA A 17 -2.02 4.12 7.31
C ALA A 17 -3.35 4.29 6.55
N PRO A 18 -4.49 3.80 7.08
CA PRO A 18 -5.77 3.80 6.38
C PRO A 18 -6.38 5.21 6.34
N LEU A 19 -6.09 6.01 7.37
CA LEU A 19 -6.41 7.42 7.49
C LEU A 19 -5.10 8.21 7.52
N LEU A 20 -4.97 9.22 6.65
CA LEU A 20 -3.79 10.08 6.66
C LEU A 20 -3.79 10.99 7.89
N VAL A 21 -2.60 11.50 8.24
CA VAL A 21 -2.39 12.35 9.42
C VAL A 21 -3.40 13.51 9.44
N PRO A 22 -4.22 13.63 10.51
CA PRO A 22 -5.22 14.67 10.62
C PRO A 22 -4.63 16.08 10.48
N ARG A 23 -5.44 16.99 9.94
CA ARG A 23 -5.08 18.40 9.77
C ARG A 23 -6.12 19.29 10.39
N GLU A 24 -5.67 20.33 11.06
CA GLU A 24 -6.55 21.35 11.60
C GLU A 24 -6.57 22.58 10.69
N CYS A 25 -7.77 23.05 10.33
CA CYS A 25 -7.94 24.25 9.53
C CYS A 25 -7.49 25.49 10.31
N ARG A 26 -6.60 26.29 9.71
CA ARG A 26 -6.04 27.52 10.33
C ARG A 26 -6.97 28.72 10.20
N GLU A 27 -7.88 28.65 9.24
CA GLU A 27 -8.88 29.65 8.88
C GLU A 27 -10.11 28.95 8.30
N ASP A 28 -11.20 29.70 8.12
CA ASP A 28 -12.36 29.22 7.39
C ASP A 28 -11.97 29.00 5.92
N VAL A 29 -12.32 27.85 5.35
CA VAL A 29 -12.00 27.48 3.96
C VAL A 29 -13.21 26.85 3.29
N THR A 30 -13.43 27.17 2.03
CA THR A 30 -14.46 26.50 1.21
C THR A 30 -13.79 25.46 0.30
N ILE A 31 -14.23 24.21 0.39
CA ILE A 31 -13.79 23.11 -0.49
C ILE A 31 -15.02 22.53 -1.16
N ASP A 32 -15.05 22.53 -2.49
CA ASP A 32 -16.18 21.98 -3.27
C ASP A 32 -17.56 22.54 -2.85
N GLY A 33 -17.61 23.82 -2.53
CA GLY A 33 -18.83 24.50 -2.03
C GLY A 33 -19.11 24.32 -0.54
N TYR A 34 -18.40 23.44 0.17
CA TYR A 34 -18.55 23.22 1.61
C TYR A 34 -17.68 24.18 2.43
N CYS A 35 -18.31 24.98 3.31
CA CYS A 35 -17.60 25.83 4.25
C CYS A 35 -17.11 25.01 5.47
N ILE A 36 -15.79 24.87 5.59
CA ILE A 36 -15.11 24.22 6.69
C ILE A 36 -14.57 25.30 7.63
N LYS A 37 -14.98 25.26 8.89
CA LYS A 37 -14.61 26.28 9.87
C LYS A 37 -13.16 26.14 10.35
N LYS A 38 -12.58 27.26 10.77
CA LYS A 38 -11.33 27.29 11.51
C LYS A 38 -11.40 26.33 12.72
N LYS A 39 -10.30 25.65 13.01
CA LYS A 39 -10.16 24.58 14.02
C LYS A 39 -10.88 23.26 13.71
N SER A 40 -11.58 23.14 12.57
CA SER A 40 -12.08 21.84 12.13
C SER A 40 -10.92 20.89 11.80
N ARG A 41 -11.08 19.61 12.17
CA ARG A 41 -10.13 18.54 11.80
C ARG A 41 -10.57 17.87 10.51
N VAL A 42 -9.65 17.80 9.55
CA VAL A 42 -9.81 17.15 8.26
C VAL A 42 -8.93 15.91 8.22
N ILE A 43 -9.50 14.79 7.78
CA ILE A 43 -8.84 13.50 7.66
C ILE A 43 -9.10 12.97 6.25
N VAL A 44 -8.07 12.47 5.59
CA VAL A 44 -8.18 11.85 4.28
C VAL A 44 -8.22 10.33 4.45
N ASN A 45 -9.27 9.69 3.93
CA ASN A 45 -9.47 8.25 4.00
C ASN A 45 -8.75 7.55 2.83
N ALA A 46 -7.47 7.25 3.00
CA ALA A 46 -6.67 6.56 1.99
C ALA A 46 -7.17 5.13 1.71
N TRP A 47 -7.73 4.46 2.71
CA TRP A 47 -8.32 3.13 2.57
C TRP A 47 -9.50 3.12 1.59
N ALA A 48 -10.40 4.11 1.70
CA ALA A 48 -11.55 4.24 0.80
C ALA A 48 -11.13 4.64 -0.62
N LEU A 49 -10.14 5.54 -0.78
CA LEU A 49 -9.62 5.90 -2.10
C LEU A 49 -9.07 4.69 -2.85
N GLY A 50 -8.41 3.77 -2.14
CA GLY A 50 -7.93 2.54 -2.72
C GLY A 50 -9.03 1.59 -3.21
N ARG A 51 -10.29 1.77 -2.79
CA ARG A 51 -11.40 0.83 -3.02
C ARG A 51 -12.58 1.40 -3.79
N ASP A 52 -12.51 2.67 -4.19
CA ASP A 52 -13.58 3.29 -4.96
C ASP A 52 -13.74 2.61 -6.33
N SER A 53 -14.86 1.92 -6.55
CA SER A 53 -15.15 1.22 -7.81
C SER A 53 -15.30 2.16 -9.00
N LYS A 54 -15.61 3.44 -8.77
CA LYS A 54 -15.61 4.45 -9.84
C LYS A 54 -14.21 4.73 -10.38
N VAL A 55 -13.18 4.47 -9.58
CA VAL A 55 -11.76 4.65 -9.95
C VAL A 55 -11.11 3.33 -10.35
N TRP A 56 -11.47 2.23 -9.68
CA TRP A 56 -10.80 0.93 -9.77
C TRP A 56 -11.64 -0.20 -10.38
N SER A 57 -12.78 0.13 -11.00
CA SER A 57 -13.74 -0.83 -11.57
C SER A 57 -14.41 -1.71 -10.50
N ASP A 58 -15.33 -2.58 -10.91
CA ASP A 58 -16.14 -3.40 -9.99
C ASP A 58 -15.31 -4.40 -9.17
N ASN A 59 -14.12 -4.76 -9.66
CA ASN A 59 -13.16 -5.61 -8.94
C ASN A 59 -12.23 -4.80 -8.00
N ALA A 60 -12.68 -3.66 -7.49
CA ALA A 60 -11.88 -2.79 -6.61
C ALA A 60 -11.44 -3.50 -5.32
N GLU A 61 -12.19 -4.47 -4.81
CA GLU A 61 -11.79 -5.24 -3.61
C GLU A 61 -10.81 -6.38 -3.92
N GLU A 62 -10.63 -6.73 -5.19
CA GLU A 62 -9.76 -7.84 -5.60
C GLU A 62 -8.30 -7.40 -5.73
N PHE A 63 -7.39 -8.26 -5.27
CA PHE A 63 -5.95 -8.07 -5.45
C PHE A 63 -5.55 -8.48 -6.88
N CYS A 64 -5.36 -7.49 -7.75
CA CYS A 64 -4.99 -7.63 -9.15
C CYS A 64 -3.74 -6.79 -9.47
N PRO A 65 -2.52 -7.33 -9.29
CA PRO A 65 -1.28 -6.62 -9.57
C PRO A 65 -1.18 -6.09 -11.01
N GLU A 66 -1.77 -6.82 -11.95
CA GLU A 66 -1.69 -6.50 -13.38
C GLU A 66 -2.43 -5.23 -13.77
N ARG A 67 -3.28 -4.72 -12.87
CA ARG A 67 -3.85 -3.37 -12.94
C ARG A 67 -2.79 -2.28 -13.10
N PHE A 68 -1.59 -2.51 -12.58
CA PHE A 68 -0.46 -1.57 -12.67
C PHE A 68 0.56 -1.93 -13.75
N SER A 69 0.33 -3.01 -14.50
CA SER A 69 1.30 -3.45 -15.52
C SER A 69 1.44 -2.44 -16.68
N ASN A 70 0.35 -1.76 -17.05
CA ASN A 70 0.33 -0.71 -18.08
C ASN A 70 -0.17 0.65 -17.57
N SER A 71 -0.20 0.88 -16.25
CA SER A 71 -0.68 2.12 -15.67
C SER A 71 0.47 3.04 -15.25
N ASN A 72 0.29 4.35 -15.44
CA ASN A 72 1.20 5.40 -14.98
C ASN A 72 0.81 5.94 -13.60
N VAL A 73 0.07 5.16 -12.79
CA VAL A 73 -0.39 5.61 -11.47
C VAL A 73 0.83 5.82 -10.56
N ASP A 74 0.96 7.03 -10.04
CA ASP A 74 2.07 7.41 -9.17
C ASP A 74 1.69 7.28 -7.69
N ILE A 75 2.39 6.41 -6.97
CA ILE A 75 2.26 6.28 -5.51
C ILE A 75 3.10 7.30 -4.73
N LYS A 76 3.90 8.13 -5.41
CA LYS A 76 4.67 9.21 -4.79
C LYS A 76 3.81 10.45 -4.58
N GLY A 77 2.49 10.36 -4.72
CA GLY A 77 1.52 11.36 -4.29
C GLY A 77 1.19 12.43 -5.32
N PHE A 78 1.60 12.28 -6.59
CA PHE A 78 1.16 13.17 -7.67
C PHE A 78 -0.15 12.72 -8.33
N ASP A 79 -0.57 11.48 -8.07
CA ASP A 79 -1.85 10.93 -8.54
C ASP A 79 -2.81 10.73 -7.36
N PHE A 80 -3.93 11.46 -7.35
CA PHE A 80 -4.90 11.42 -6.25
C PHE A 80 -5.77 10.17 -6.24
N ARG A 81 -5.72 9.34 -7.29
CA ARG A 81 -6.33 8.00 -7.27
C ARG A 81 -5.69 7.10 -6.22
N LEU A 82 -4.41 7.33 -5.88
CA LEU A 82 -3.67 6.51 -4.93
C LEU A 82 -2.59 7.31 -4.19
N ILE A 83 -2.83 7.66 -2.92
CA ILE A 83 -1.92 8.46 -2.09
C ILE A 83 -1.52 7.76 -0.77
N PRO A 84 -0.94 6.54 -0.82
CA PRO A 84 -0.62 5.74 0.38
C PRO A 84 0.42 6.41 1.30
N PHE A 85 1.16 7.37 0.77
CA PHE A 85 2.15 8.17 1.49
C PHE A 85 1.75 9.65 1.64
N GLY A 86 0.49 9.97 1.36
CA GLY A 86 -0.04 11.33 1.29
C GLY A 86 0.48 12.13 0.09
N SER A 87 0.18 13.43 0.09
CA SER A 87 0.51 14.35 -1.00
C SER A 87 0.92 15.75 -0.50
N GLY A 88 1.47 16.56 -1.41
CA GLY A 88 1.88 17.93 -1.19
C GLY A 88 2.95 18.10 -0.12
N ARG A 89 2.91 19.24 0.59
CA ARG A 89 3.94 19.66 1.57
C ARG A 89 4.12 18.74 2.77
N ARG A 90 3.18 17.82 3.02
CA ARG A 90 3.24 16.87 4.15
C ARG A 90 3.17 15.42 3.69
N ARG A 91 3.50 15.18 2.42
CA ARG A 91 3.79 13.85 1.91
C ARG A 91 4.94 13.23 2.71
N CYS A 92 4.92 11.92 2.89
CA CYS A 92 5.97 11.21 3.62
C CYS A 92 7.36 11.54 3.02
N PRO A 93 8.32 12.04 3.81
CA PRO A 93 9.66 12.35 3.31
C PRO A 93 10.49 11.09 3.02
N ARG A 94 10.08 9.90 3.53
CA ARG A 94 10.83 8.63 3.41
C ARG A 94 10.22 7.65 2.39
N ILE A 95 9.45 8.12 1.41
CA ILE A 95 8.84 7.25 0.38
C ILE A 95 9.89 6.38 -0.31
N HIS A 96 10.98 7.00 -0.77
CA HIS A 96 12.01 6.27 -1.51
C HIS A 96 12.69 5.21 -0.65
N LEU A 97 13.04 5.55 0.60
CA LEU A 97 13.62 4.59 1.53
C LEU A 97 12.69 3.40 1.77
N GLY A 98 11.42 3.64 2.10
CA GLY A 98 10.45 2.59 2.37
C GLY A 98 10.24 1.65 1.18
N LEU A 99 10.06 2.21 -0.02
CA LEU A 99 9.87 1.42 -1.24
C LEU A 99 11.12 0.63 -1.63
N THR A 100 12.31 1.23 -1.52
CA THR A 100 13.57 0.56 -1.85
C THR A 100 13.87 -0.56 -0.87
N THR A 101 13.73 -0.33 0.44
CA THR A 101 13.93 -1.37 1.46
C THR A 101 12.94 -2.52 1.26
N ALA A 102 11.65 -2.25 1.07
CA ALA A 102 10.64 -3.30 0.86
C ALA A 102 10.94 -4.14 -0.38
N LYS A 103 11.36 -3.51 -1.49
CA LYS A 103 11.74 -4.20 -2.71
C LYS A 103 12.97 -5.08 -2.53
N ILE A 104 14.01 -4.60 -1.86
CA ILE A 104 15.25 -5.37 -1.63
C ILE A 104 14.96 -6.59 -0.75
N VAL A 105 14.26 -6.38 0.37
CA VAL A 105 13.90 -7.48 1.28
C VAL A 105 13.04 -8.52 0.55
N LEU A 106 12.01 -8.08 -0.17
CA LEU A 106 11.15 -8.98 -0.95
C LEU A 106 11.96 -9.75 -2.00
N ALA A 107 12.82 -9.06 -2.76
CA ALA A 107 13.67 -9.67 -3.78
C ALA A 107 14.59 -10.75 -3.19
N GLN A 108 15.18 -10.51 -2.03
CA GLN A 108 16.01 -11.49 -1.33
C GLN A 108 15.19 -12.70 -0.86
N LEU A 109 14.02 -12.46 -0.27
CA LEU A 109 13.14 -13.53 0.21
C LEU A 109 12.66 -14.45 -0.93
N VAL A 110 12.23 -13.89 -2.06
CA VAL A 110 11.77 -14.69 -3.22
C VAL A 110 12.93 -15.30 -4.02
N HIS A 111 14.13 -14.72 -3.94
CA HIS A 111 15.32 -15.29 -4.57
C HIS A 111 15.78 -16.54 -3.83
N CYS A 112 15.80 -16.51 -2.50
CA CYS A 112 16.39 -17.58 -1.69
C CYS A 112 15.42 -18.70 -1.34
N PHE A 113 14.12 -18.40 -1.25
CA PHE A 113 13.14 -19.33 -0.67
C PHE A 113 11.91 -19.54 -1.56
N ASN A 114 11.37 -20.76 -1.47
CA ASN A 114 10.03 -21.09 -1.94
C ASN A 114 9.03 -20.84 -0.80
N TRP A 115 7.83 -20.40 -1.18
CA TRP A 115 6.75 -20.01 -0.28
C TRP A 115 5.47 -20.72 -0.69
N GLU A 116 4.93 -21.54 0.19
CA GLU A 116 3.65 -22.22 0.04
C GLU A 116 2.86 -22.00 1.33
N LEU A 117 1.58 -21.63 1.25
CA LEU A 117 0.53 -21.68 2.29
C LEU A 117 -0.59 -20.68 1.96
N PRO A 118 -1.85 -20.94 2.39
CA PRO A 118 -2.88 -19.91 2.40
C PRO A 118 -2.55 -18.85 3.45
N LEU A 119 -2.60 -17.57 3.05
CA LEU A 119 -2.34 -16.43 3.94
C LEU A 119 -3.67 -15.81 4.39
N ASP A 120 -3.87 -15.69 5.70
CA ASP A 120 -4.96 -14.87 6.26
C ASP A 120 -4.55 -13.39 6.17
N MET A 121 -5.21 -12.66 5.29
CA MET A 121 -4.92 -11.24 5.02
C MET A 121 -5.78 -10.28 5.85
N THR A 122 -6.56 -10.80 6.81
CA THR A 122 -7.39 -9.97 7.70
C THR A 122 -6.50 -8.99 8.48
N GLU A 123 -6.92 -7.73 8.60
CA GLU A 123 -6.16 -6.66 9.25
C GLU A 123 -6.83 -6.23 10.56
N LYS A 124 -6.03 -5.74 11.51
CA LYS A 124 -6.53 -5.07 12.72
C LYS A 124 -6.59 -3.57 12.48
N PHE A 125 -7.76 -2.97 12.65
CA PHE A 125 -7.92 -1.53 12.50
C PHE A 125 -7.15 -0.75 13.58
N GLY A 126 -6.45 0.31 13.17
CA GLY A 126 -5.68 1.17 14.05
C GLY A 126 -4.97 2.30 13.30
N LEU A 127 -4.05 2.98 13.99
CA LEU A 127 -3.17 3.99 13.36
C LEU A 127 -2.35 3.38 12.22
N THR A 128 -1.97 2.12 12.39
CA THR A 128 -1.47 1.26 11.31
C THR A 128 -2.38 0.04 11.17
N MET A 129 -2.34 -0.62 9.99
CA MET A 129 -3.10 -1.83 9.70
C MET A 129 -2.19 -3.08 9.69
N PRO A 130 -1.72 -3.59 10.85
CA PRO A 130 -1.04 -4.88 10.87
C PRO A 130 -2.03 -6.01 10.58
N ARG A 131 -1.50 -7.18 10.20
CA ARG A 131 -2.30 -8.41 10.11
C ARG A 131 -2.91 -8.74 11.48
N SER A 132 -4.14 -9.21 11.47
CA SER A 132 -4.87 -9.59 12.69
C SER A 132 -4.24 -10.81 13.37
N LYS A 133 -3.67 -11.72 12.57
CA LYS A 133 -2.89 -12.87 13.00
C LYS A 133 -1.46 -12.74 12.47
N HIS A 134 -0.50 -13.18 13.28
CA HIS A 134 0.88 -13.26 12.82
C HIS A 134 1.00 -14.28 11.68
N LEU A 135 1.64 -13.87 10.59
CA LEU A 135 1.97 -14.76 9.49
C LEU A 135 3.16 -15.62 9.93
N LEU A 136 2.92 -16.91 10.13
CA LEU A 136 3.94 -17.91 10.38
C LEU A 136 4.15 -18.70 9.10
N VAL A 137 5.34 -18.57 8.52
CA VAL A 137 5.70 -19.26 7.27
C VAL A 137 7.06 -19.90 7.45
N VAL A 138 7.16 -21.17 7.08
CA VAL A 138 8.43 -21.92 7.11
C VAL A 138 8.98 -21.92 5.68
N PRO A 139 10.05 -21.16 5.39
CA PRO A 139 10.59 -21.11 4.05
C PRO A 139 11.40 -22.37 3.74
N THR A 140 11.33 -22.86 2.50
CA THR A 140 12.23 -23.89 1.99
C THR A 140 13.23 -23.27 1.02
N TYR A 141 14.50 -23.70 1.06
CA TYR A 141 15.51 -23.16 0.15
C TYR A 141 15.17 -23.50 -1.29
N ARG A 142 15.11 -22.48 -2.15
CA ARG A 142 14.78 -22.67 -3.56
C ARG A 142 15.84 -23.46 -4.33
N LEU A 143 17.10 -23.37 -3.91
CA LEU A 143 18.26 -23.97 -4.59
C LEU A 143 18.83 -25.21 -3.88
N ALA A 144 18.11 -25.80 -2.92
CA ALA A 144 18.62 -26.95 -2.16
C ALA A 144 18.95 -28.17 -3.04
N ASP A 145 18.24 -28.36 -4.15
CA ASP A 145 18.41 -29.51 -5.05
C ASP A 145 19.61 -29.42 -6.00
N GLU A 146 20.28 -28.26 -6.09
CA GLU A 146 21.46 -28.06 -6.96
C GLU A 146 22.78 -28.38 -6.27
N ILE A 147 22.80 -28.50 -4.94
CA ILE A 147 24.01 -28.73 -4.14
C ILE A 147 24.37 -30.23 -4.04
N GLY A 148 23.43 -31.14 -4.31
CA GLY A 148 23.62 -32.59 -4.23
C GLY A 148 23.93 -33.32 -5.55
N LYS A 149 24.20 -32.59 -6.66
CA LYS A 149 24.44 -33.16 -8.00
C LYS A 149 25.86 -32.95 -8.54
N GLN A 150 26.84 -32.73 -7.67
CA GLN A 150 28.27 -32.79 -8.01
C GLN A 150 28.89 -34.08 -7.50
#